data_AF-A0AAD2FMA2-F1
#
_entry.id   AF-A0AAD2FMA2-F1
#
_cell.length_a   1.000
_cell.length_b   1.000
_cell.length_c   1.000
_cell.angle_alpha   90.00
_cell.angle_beta   90.00
_cell.angle_gamma   90.00
#
_symmetry.space_group_name_H-M   'P 1'
#
loop_
_entity.id
_entity.type
_entity.pdbx_description
1 polymer ?
#
loop_
_entity_poly.entity_id
_entity_poly.type
_entity_poly.pdbx_seq_one_letter_code
_entity_poly.pdbx_strand_id
1 'polypeptide(L)'
;MFKSTAVVLLAASASAMTPDSSIPADSAVGMRLLNKARALDQNRDDSSWMAGYSIKYMGCSSLIQVREDAGEDESNLYTMNMVKFGLCSSSESCGSCGKGKAQYVVNMNEFIDAYTEMQMNAKEQACENIRENCYCDDANDDDVCEAACYTSAGMDSCIEYEGGDEFEIQEYLECAELEGGNNNNNNNNNGNYNYNNNNNNNNNVDMYQQYYVGPVCSDGFEINLATFYDNGCTQKTKSGVWEAFNYGSSLPFSKESMVSNDCISCVDNQNNNNNNNNNNNNNNNNNNGDVEIIELCEQSVEEAAKCESGLTNVLYYADESGCDYIQNILPKLSKATSQITGNKVSRSAGGGSAAVTFAVLFALTTAVMGAYSFFLYRKIHRAKVNLASAEGTLA
;
A
#
# COMPACT_ATOMS: atom_id res chain seq x y z
N MET A 1 -18.48 -39.55 47.25
CA MET A 1 -17.18 -38.84 47.29
C MET A 1 -16.98 -38.12 45.97
N PHE A 2 -17.38 -36.87 45.86
CA PHE A 2 -16.96 -35.98 44.77
C PHE A 2 -16.54 -34.67 45.43
N LYS A 3 -15.27 -34.30 45.27
CA LYS A 3 -14.68 -33.09 45.82
C LYS A 3 -15.03 -31.92 44.89
N SER A 4 -15.82 -30.98 45.37
CA SER A 4 -15.97 -29.66 44.77
C SER A 4 -14.63 -28.92 44.85
N THR A 5 -14.12 -28.51 43.70
CA THR A 5 -12.92 -27.66 43.61
C THR A 5 -13.40 -26.24 43.38
N ALA A 6 -13.14 -25.36 44.35
CA ALA A 6 -13.47 -23.94 44.28
C ALA A 6 -12.47 -23.24 43.36
N VAL A 7 -12.98 -22.57 42.32
CA VAL A 7 -12.21 -21.64 41.48
C VAL A 7 -12.22 -20.29 42.19
N VAL A 8 -11.05 -19.84 42.65
CA VAL A 8 -10.86 -18.49 43.19
C VAL A 8 -10.52 -17.57 42.02
N LEU A 9 -11.46 -16.69 41.64
CA LEU A 9 -11.16 -15.55 40.77
C LEU A 9 -10.40 -14.50 41.60
N LEU A 10 -9.15 -14.24 41.22
CA LEU A 10 -8.42 -13.04 41.61
C LEU A 10 -8.82 -11.92 40.64
N ALA A 11 -9.72 -11.06 41.08
CA ALA A 11 -9.95 -9.77 40.43
C ALA A 11 -8.76 -8.86 40.73
N ALA A 12 -7.84 -8.72 39.78
CA ALA A 12 -6.86 -7.65 39.79
C ALA A 12 -7.53 -6.40 39.24
N SER A 13 -7.79 -5.43 40.11
CA SER A 13 -8.18 -4.08 39.72
C SER A 13 -7.02 -3.43 38.96
N ALA A 14 -7.16 -3.34 37.64
CA ALA A 14 -6.31 -2.49 36.82
C ALA A 14 -6.67 -1.03 37.12
N SER A 15 -5.90 -0.37 37.97
CA SER A 15 -5.86 1.09 37.97
C SER A 15 -5.34 1.52 36.61
N ALA A 16 -6.21 2.14 35.82
CA ALA A 16 -5.88 2.77 34.56
C ALA A 16 -4.68 3.71 34.76
N MET A 17 -3.54 3.38 34.13
CA MET A 17 -2.52 4.35 33.81
C MET A 17 -3.11 5.23 32.71
N THR A 18 -3.75 6.33 33.07
CA THR A 18 -3.94 7.46 32.15
C THR A 18 -2.59 8.16 32.03
N PRO A 19 -1.89 8.10 30.88
CA PRO A 19 -0.70 8.90 30.70
C PRO A 19 -1.10 10.38 30.74
N ASP A 20 -0.42 11.13 31.60
CA ASP A 20 -0.57 12.58 31.72
C ASP A 20 -0.26 13.22 30.35
N SER A 21 -1.23 13.97 29.82
CA SER A 21 -1.33 14.38 28.41
C SER A 21 -0.43 15.57 28.06
N SER A 22 0.89 15.37 28.15
CA SER A 22 1.85 16.23 27.46
C SER A 22 2.90 15.36 26.76
N ILE A 23 2.84 15.32 25.42
CA ILE A 23 3.90 14.72 24.60
C ILE A 23 5.05 15.73 24.59
N PRO A 24 6.22 15.41 25.17
CA PRO A 24 7.36 16.30 25.14
C PRO A 24 7.76 16.57 23.68
N ALA A 25 8.01 17.84 23.34
CA ALA A 25 8.44 18.25 21.99
C ALA A 25 9.71 17.52 21.51
N ASP A 26 10.56 17.08 22.43
CA ASP A 26 11.79 16.32 22.19
C ASP A 26 11.60 14.80 22.19
N SER A 27 10.39 14.30 22.46
CA SER A 27 10.09 12.87 22.36
C SER A 27 9.98 12.44 20.90
N ALA A 28 10.27 11.17 20.57
CA ALA A 28 10.17 10.68 19.19
C ALA A 28 8.78 10.87 18.56
N VAL A 29 7.71 10.81 19.38
CA VAL A 29 6.33 11.09 18.95
C VAL A 29 6.09 12.60 18.80
N GLY A 30 6.63 13.41 19.72
CA GLY A 30 6.60 14.88 19.64
C GLY A 30 7.35 15.41 18.43
N MET A 31 8.52 14.85 18.10
CA MET A 31 9.29 15.18 16.90
C MET A 31 8.58 14.74 15.62
N ARG A 32 7.86 13.61 15.63
CA ARG A 32 7.00 13.20 14.50
C ARG A 32 5.80 14.14 14.30
N LEU A 33 5.16 14.55 15.40
CA LEU A 33 4.07 15.53 15.36
C LEU A 33 4.57 16.93 14.96
N LEU A 34 5.76 17.34 15.41
CA LEU A 34 6.37 18.63 15.08
C LEU A 34 6.96 18.66 13.67
N ASN A 35 7.45 17.54 13.13
CA ASN A 35 7.82 17.43 11.73
C ASN A 35 6.58 17.55 10.83
N LYS A 36 5.46 16.93 11.21
CA LYS A 36 4.18 17.12 10.49
C LYS A 36 3.58 18.53 10.68
N ALA A 37 3.75 19.15 11.84
CA ALA A 37 3.27 20.52 12.10
C ALA A 37 4.12 21.61 11.43
N ARG A 38 5.41 21.32 11.12
CA ARG A 38 6.28 22.22 10.35
C ARG A 38 5.97 22.24 8.85
N ALA A 39 5.33 21.20 8.32
CA ALA A 39 4.90 21.13 6.91
C ALA A 39 3.85 22.19 6.53
N LEU A 40 3.25 22.89 7.51
CA LEU A 40 2.20 23.89 7.26
C LEU A 40 2.68 25.36 7.33
N ASP A 41 3.94 25.63 7.68
CA ASP A 41 4.40 27.01 7.93
C ASP A 41 5.23 27.59 6.76
N GLN A 42 4.50 28.07 5.75
CA GLN A 42 4.80 29.25 4.89
C GLN A 42 6.09 29.29 4.05
N ASN A 43 6.69 28.16 3.72
CA ASN A 43 7.40 28.00 2.46
C ASN A 43 6.98 26.67 1.90
N ARG A 44 6.38 26.64 0.69
CA ARG A 44 6.24 25.41 -0.08
C ARG A 44 7.54 24.65 0.07
N ASP A 45 7.47 23.43 0.60
CA ASP A 45 8.61 22.53 0.64
C ASP A 45 9.24 22.57 -0.74
N ASP A 46 10.49 23.00 -0.79
CA ASP A 46 11.22 23.14 -2.04
C ASP A 46 11.57 21.72 -2.51
N SER A 47 10.58 20.98 -3.01
CA SER A 47 10.70 19.65 -3.60
C SER A 47 11.62 19.67 -4.82
N SER A 48 12.15 20.83 -5.24
CA SER A 48 13.11 20.94 -6.33
C SER A 48 14.35 20.05 -6.16
N TRP A 49 14.70 19.67 -4.93
CA TRP A 49 15.77 18.69 -4.70
C TRP A 49 15.48 17.33 -5.35
N MET A 50 14.21 16.98 -5.53
CA MET A 50 13.74 15.74 -6.16
C MET A 50 13.94 15.76 -7.69
N ALA A 51 14.18 16.93 -8.30
CA ALA A 51 14.38 17.05 -9.74
C ALA A 51 15.56 16.21 -10.27
N GLY A 52 16.55 15.96 -9.41
CA GLY A 52 17.69 15.10 -9.73
C GLY A 52 17.42 13.61 -9.57
N TYR A 53 16.17 13.19 -9.35
CA TYR A 53 15.83 11.83 -8.94
C TYR A 53 14.72 11.19 -9.79
N SER A 54 14.58 9.88 -9.62
CA SER A 54 13.51 9.07 -10.16
C SER A 54 13.02 8.10 -9.08
N ILE A 55 11.73 7.83 -9.01
CA ILE A 55 11.18 6.78 -8.15
C ILE A 55 11.30 5.45 -8.85
N LYS A 56 11.65 4.42 -8.07
CA LYS A 56 11.61 3.03 -8.49
C LYS A 56 10.85 2.19 -7.49
N TYR A 57 9.81 1.53 -7.97
CA TYR A 57 9.16 0.46 -7.23
C TYR A 57 10.13 -0.70 -6.99
N MET A 58 10.30 -1.12 -5.73
CA MET A 58 11.24 -2.19 -5.36
C MET A 58 10.53 -3.49 -4.95
N GLY A 59 9.27 -3.41 -4.58
CA GLY A 59 8.48 -4.53 -4.13
C GLY A 59 7.34 -4.11 -3.21
N CYS A 60 6.58 -5.09 -2.75
CA CYS A 60 5.47 -4.90 -1.83
C CYS A 60 5.54 -5.86 -0.66
N SER A 61 4.74 -5.63 0.37
CA SER A 61 4.57 -6.56 1.49
C SER A 61 3.20 -6.39 2.13
N SER A 62 2.61 -7.50 2.55
CA SER A 62 1.36 -7.53 3.30
C SER A 62 1.64 -7.92 4.76
N LEU A 63 1.11 -7.14 5.69
CA LEU A 63 1.28 -7.32 7.13
C LEU A 63 -0.07 -7.50 7.79
N ILE A 64 -0.26 -8.59 8.53
CA ILE A 64 -1.47 -8.79 9.34
C ILE A 64 -1.33 -7.98 10.62
N GLN A 65 -2.27 -7.09 10.89
CA GLN A 65 -2.35 -6.28 12.09
C GLN A 65 -3.62 -6.58 12.88
N VAL A 66 -3.54 -6.39 14.19
CA VAL A 66 -4.70 -6.51 15.09
C VAL A 66 -5.27 -5.11 15.31
N ARG A 67 -6.56 -4.91 15.06
CA ARG A 67 -7.29 -3.69 15.43
C ARG A 67 -7.55 -3.73 16.94
N GLU A 68 -7.08 -2.73 17.68
CA GLU A 68 -7.24 -2.67 19.14
C GLU A 68 -8.69 -2.39 19.56
N ASP A 69 -9.46 -1.72 18.68
CA ASP A 69 -10.83 -1.24 18.98
C ASP A 69 -11.95 -2.05 18.31
N ALA A 70 -11.67 -3.25 17.81
CA ALA A 70 -12.70 -4.06 17.17
C ALA A 70 -13.73 -4.54 18.22
N GLY A 71 -15.00 -4.19 18.01
CA GLY A 71 -16.12 -4.69 18.80
C GLY A 71 -16.25 -6.22 18.67
N GLU A 72 -17.02 -6.85 19.57
CA GLU A 72 -17.09 -8.32 19.73
C GLU A 72 -17.50 -9.10 18.46
N ASP A 73 -18.03 -8.43 17.43
CA ASP A 73 -18.60 -9.03 16.22
C ASP A 73 -17.75 -8.85 14.93
N GLU A 74 -16.66 -8.08 14.95
CA GLU A 74 -15.81 -7.89 13.76
C GLU A 74 -14.50 -8.69 13.85
N SER A 75 -13.95 -9.10 12.70
CA SER A 75 -12.63 -9.71 12.69
C SER A 75 -11.57 -8.68 13.11
N ASN A 76 -10.97 -8.87 14.28
CA ASN A 76 -9.92 -7.98 14.80
C ASN A 76 -8.63 -7.99 13.96
N LEU A 77 -8.57 -8.71 12.83
CA LEU A 77 -7.40 -8.81 11.98
C LEU A 77 -7.67 -8.08 10.66
N TYR A 78 -6.76 -7.19 10.28
CA TYR A 78 -6.76 -6.56 8.97
C TYR A 78 -5.39 -6.70 8.33
N THR A 79 -5.34 -6.67 6.99
CA THR A 79 -4.07 -6.73 6.26
C THR A 79 -3.69 -5.32 5.84
N MET A 80 -2.55 -4.83 6.32
CA MET A 80 -1.94 -3.61 5.83
C MET A 80 -1.01 -3.95 4.67
N ASN A 81 -1.34 -3.47 3.49
CA ASN A 81 -0.51 -3.61 2.30
C ASN A 81 0.42 -2.40 2.19
N MET A 82 1.71 -2.66 2.00
CA MET A 82 2.74 -1.64 1.92
C MET A 82 3.51 -1.79 0.61
N VAL A 83 3.91 -0.66 0.04
CA VAL A 83 4.82 -0.59 -1.10
C VAL A 83 6.18 -0.10 -0.63
N LYS A 84 7.23 -0.80 -1.06
CA LYS A 84 8.61 -0.37 -0.90
C LYS A 84 9.08 0.21 -2.22
N PHE A 85 9.57 1.45 -2.18
CA PHE A 85 10.20 2.10 -3.32
C PHE A 85 11.52 2.75 -2.91
N GLY A 86 12.31 3.17 -3.88
CA GLY A 86 13.55 3.89 -3.65
C GLY A 86 13.68 5.08 -4.59
N LEU A 87 14.42 6.10 -4.15
CA LEU A 87 14.84 7.19 -5.01
C LEU A 87 16.17 6.85 -5.70
N CYS A 88 16.20 7.04 -7.00
CA CYS A 88 17.34 6.89 -7.88
C CYS A 88 17.89 8.26 -8.21
N SER A 89 19.16 8.55 -7.94
CA SER A 89 19.76 9.76 -8.53
C SER A 89 19.84 9.60 -10.05
N SER A 90 19.70 10.70 -10.80
CA SER A 90 19.95 10.76 -12.24
C SER A 90 21.37 10.35 -12.64
N SER A 91 22.31 10.37 -11.68
CA SER A 91 23.68 9.88 -11.85
C SER A 91 23.84 8.37 -11.71
N GLU A 92 22.82 7.67 -11.21
CA GLU A 92 22.82 6.23 -10.98
C GLU A 92 21.91 5.51 -11.98
N SER A 93 22.27 4.28 -12.33
CA SER A 93 21.40 3.44 -13.16
C SER A 93 20.14 3.01 -12.39
N CYS A 94 19.02 2.86 -13.09
CA CYS A 94 17.77 2.35 -12.49
C CYS A 94 17.95 0.99 -11.76
N GLY A 95 18.88 0.15 -12.21
CA GLY A 95 19.17 -1.14 -11.58
C GLY A 95 19.87 -1.06 -10.21
N SER A 96 20.48 0.08 -9.88
CA SER A 96 21.23 0.27 -8.63
C SER A 96 20.45 0.98 -7.53
N CYS A 97 19.23 1.43 -7.81
CA CYS A 97 18.45 2.23 -6.87
C CYS A 97 18.12 1.48 -5.60
N GLY A 98 18.09 2.22 -4.48
CA GLY A 98 17.65 1.68 -3.22
C GLY A 98 18.56 0.58 -2.65
N LYS A 99 19.87 0.53 -2.97
CA LYS A 99 20.82 -0.41 -2.33
C LYS A 99 21.15 0.00 -0.88
N GLY A 100 20.12 0.07 -0.03
CA GLY A 100 20.23 0.41 1.39
C GLY A 100 20.28 1.91 1.69
N LYS A 101 20.03 2.76 0.70
CA LYS A 101 20.00 4.23 0.80
C LYS A 101 18.75 4.75 0.13
N ALA A 102 18.18 5.86 0.63
CA ALA A 102 16.99 6.51 0.06
C ALA A 102 15.85 5.52 -0.23
N GLN A 103 15.52 4.69 0.77
CA GLN A 103 14.42 3.73 0.69
C GLN A 103 13.22 4.26 1.44
N TYR A 104 12.04 3.98 0.90
CA TYR A 104 10.77 4.48 1.42
C TYR A 104 9.76 3.34 1.47
N VAL A 105 8.84 3.43 2.43
CA VAL A 105 7.72 2.51 2.54
C VAL A 105 6.44 3.30 2.82
N VAL A 106 5.45 3.14 1.96
CA VAL A 106 4.16 3.86 1.97
C VAL A 106 3.00 2.84 1.90
N ASN A 107 1.77 3.29 2.18
CA ASN A 107 0.60 2.47 1.95
C ASN A 107 0.51 2.08 0.47
N MET A 108 0.12 0.83 0.21
CA MET A 108 -0.04 0.34 -1.16
C MET A 108 -1.11 1.09 -1.93
N ASN A 109 -2.23 1.43 -1.29
CA ASN A 109 -3.35 2.11 -1.95
C ASN A 109 -2.94 3.53 -2.37
N GLU A 110 -2.36 4.30 -1.44
CA GLU A 110 -1.81 5.65 -1.71
C GLU A 110 -0.82 5.62 -2.88
N PHE A 111 0.10 4.65 -2.91
CA PHE A 111 1.09 4.55 -3.99
C PHE A 111 0.47 4.17 -5.34
N ILE A 112 -0.47 3.22 -5.37
CA ILE A 112 -1.11 2.81 -6.62
C ILE A 112 -1.98 3.94 -7.15
N ASP A 113 -2.73 4.61 -6.29
CA ASP A 113 -3.59 5.73 -6.67
C ASP A 113 -2.76 6.81 -7.38
N ALA A 114 -1.73 7.34 -6.71
CA ALA A 114 -0.81 8.32 -7.27
C ALA A 114 -0.09 7.83 -8.55
N TYR A 115 0.26 6.53 -8.63
CA TYR A 115 0.91 5.96 -9.81
C TYR A 115 -0.05 5.88 -10.99
N THR A 116 -1.30 5.46 -10.75
CA THR A 116 -2.32 5.32 -11.79
C THR A 116 -2.78 6.69 -12.29
N GLU A 117 -2.94 7.67 -11.40
CA GLU A 117 -3.21 9.06 -11.75
C GLU A 117 -2.10 9.63 -12.65
N MET A 118 -0.83 9.45 -12.27
CA MET A 118 0.31 9.86 -13.10
C MET A 118 0.27 9.19 -14.49
N GLN A 119 -0.03 7.89 -14.57
CA GLN A 119 -0.13 7.18 -15.85
C GLN A 119 -1.30 7.69 -16.70
N MET A 120 -2.45 7.98 -16.09
CA MET A 120 -3.60 8.57 -16.79
C MET A 120 -3.26 9.95 -17.33
N ASN A 121 -2.65 10.82 -16.53
CA ASN A 121 -2.21 12.15 -16.96
C ASN A 121 -1.18 12.07 -18.10
N ALA A 122 -0.20 11.16 -18.00
CA ALA A 122 0.79 10.96 -19.06
C ALA A 122 0.14 10.45 -20.36
N LYS A 123 -0.87 9.57 -20.25
CA LYS A 123 -1.63 9.05 -21.39
C LYS A 123 -2.49 10.15 -22.03
N GLU A 124 -3.28 10.88 -21.25
CA GLU A 124 -4.14 11.97 -21.73
C GLU A 124 -3.31 12.99 -22.52
N GLN A 125 -2.16 13.38 -21.99
CA GLN A 125 -1.27 14.29 -22.69
C GLN A 125 -0.65 13.71 -23.97
N ALA A 126 -0.33 12.41 -23.98
CA ALA A 126 0.11 11.76 -25.20
C ALA A 126 -1.00 11.77 -26.27
N CYS A 127 -2.26 11.57 -25.85
CA CYS A 127 -3.43 11.68 -26.73
C CYS A 127 -3.56 13.12 -27.27
N GLU A 128 -3.50 14.13 -26.41
CA GLU A 128 -3.58 15.55 -26.79
C GLU A 128 -2.49 15.94 -27.81
N ASN A 129 -1.26 15.50 -27.59
CA ASN A 129 -0.15 15.77 -28.51
C ASN A 129 -0.36 15.10 -29.88
N ILE A 130 -0.92 13.88 -29.92
CA ILE A 130 -1.27 13.23 -31.18
C ILE A 130 -2.41 13.98 -31.87
N ARG A 131 -3.43 14.40 -31.12
CA ARG A 131 -4.57 15.18 -31.63
C ARG A 131 -4.11 16.48 -32.27
N GLU A 132 -3.27 17.26 -31.60
CA GLU A 132 -2.74 18.53 -32.13
C GLU A 132 -1.89 18.36 -33.40
N ASN A 133 -1.20 17.23 -33.53
CA ASN A 133 -0.39 16.92 -34.72
C ASN A 133 -1.16 16.16 -35.81
N CYS A 134 -2.42 15.83 -35.58
CA CYS A 134 -3.27 15.15 -36.55
C CYS A 134 -3.92 16.18 -37.48
N TYR A 135 -3.63 16.09 -38.79
CA TYR A 135 -4.16 17.02 -39.79
C TYR A 135 -5.52 16.53 -40.32
N CYS A 136 -6.62 16.86 -39.63
CA CYS A 136 -7.98 16.45 -40.01
C CYS A 136 -8.81 17.51 -40.74
N ASP A 137 -8.28 18.70 -41.02
CA ASP A 137 -9.02 19.85 -41.61
C ASP A 137 -9.77 19.56 -42.93
N ASP A 138 -9.37 18.54 -43.70
CA ASP A 138 -9.97 18.16 -44.99
C ASP A 138 -10.76 16.84 -44.93
N ALA A 139 -10.95 16.25 -43.75
CA ALA A 139 -11.69 15.01 -43.58
C ALA A 139 -13.21 15.24 -43.70
N ASN A 140 -13.94 14.25 -44.21
CA ASN A 140 -15.41 14.30 -44.23
C ASN A 140 -16.02 13.98 -42.85
N ASP A 141 -15.19 13.50 -41.92
CA ASP A 141 -15.56 13.02 -40.59
C ASP A 141 -14.30 13.13 -39.72
N ASP A 142 -14.30 14.11 -38.82
CA ASP A 142 -13.15 14.45 -37.97
C ASP A 142 -12.86 13.31 -36.98
N ASP A 143 -13.90 12.66 -36.44
CA ASP A 143 -13.78 11.56 -35.47
C ASP A 143 -13.08 10.34 -36.08
N VAL A 144 -13.45 9.98 -37.32
CA VAL A 144 -12.81 8.88 -38.05
C VAL A 144 -11.35 9.20 -38.37
N CYS A 145 -11.05 10.47 -38.66
CA CYS A 145 -9.69 10.93 -38.93
C CYS A 145 -8.81 10.89 -37.66
N GLU A 146 -9.30 11.41 -36.54
CA GLU A 146 -8.61 11.39 -35.24
C GLU A 146 -8.36 9.95 -34.76
N ALA A 147 -9.37 9.08 -34.85
CA ALA A 147 -9.22 7.67 -34.51
C ALA A 147 -8.13 6.99 -35.35
N ALA A 148 -8.04 7.31 -36.64
CA ALA A 148 -6.98 6.80 -37.50
C ALA A 148 -5.58 7.31 -37.08
N CYS A 149 -5.47 8.56 -36.61
CA CYS A 149 -4.24 9.10 -36.05
C CYS A 149 -3.82 8.35 -34.78
N TYR A 150 -4.73 8.14 -33.83
CA TYR A 150 -4.44 7.38 -32.62
C TYR A 150 -4.00 5.95 -32.92
N THR A 151 -4.73 5.23 -33.77
CA THR A 151 -4.34 3.88 -34.20
C THR A 151 -3.00 3.87 -34.92
N SER A 152 -2.71 4.88 -35.75
CA SER A 152 -1.40 4.98 -36.44
C SER A 152 -0.24 5.22 -35.48
N ALA A 153 -0.50 5.91 -34.37
CA ALA A 153 0.45 6.14 -33.29
C ALA A 153 0.52 4.98 -32.28
N GLY A 154 -0.34 3.94 -32.43
CA GLY A 154 -0.43 2.82 -31.51
C GLY A 154 -1.09 3.17 -30.17
N MET A 155 -1.90 4.23 -30.15
CA MET A 155 -2.56 4.77 -28.96
C MET A 155 -4.08 4.56 -29.04
N ASP A 156 -4.52 3.35 -29.40
CA ASP A 156 -5.96 3.01 -29.53
C ASP A 156 -6.76 3.31 -28.25
N SER A 157 -6.09 3.33 -27.10
CA SER A 157 -6.67 3.69 -25.80
C SER A 157 -7.09 5.16 -25.67
N CYS A 158 -6.73 6.03 -26.64
CA CYS A 158 -7.21 7.41 -26.74
C CYS A 158 -8.55 7.52 -27.48
N ILE A 159 -9.03 6.42 -28.10
CA ILE A 159 -10.29 6.40 -28.81
C ILE A 159 -11.41 6.17 -27.78
N GLU A 160 -12.16 7.23 -27.47
CA GLU A 160 -13.33 7.14 -26.62
C GLU A 160 -14.44 6.36 -27.34
N TYR A 161 -14.85 5.22 -26.80
CA TYR A 161 -16.01 4.48 -27.30
C TYR A 161 -17.22 4.81 -26.42
N GLU A 162 -18.20 5.50 -27.00
CA GLU A 162 -19.47 5.77 -26.30
C GLU A 162 -20.13 4.46 -25.83
N GLY A 163 -20.16 4.26 -24.51
CA GLY A 163 -20.84 3.13 -23.85
C GLY A 163 -19.94 1.96 -23.41
N GLY A 164 -18.62 2.11 -23.45
CA GLY A 164 -17.72 1.20 -22.73
C GLY A 164 -17.61 1.62 -21.26
N ASP A 165 -18.01 0.76 -20.32
CA ASP A 165 -17.67 0.95 -18.91
C ASP A 165 -16.14 0.82 -18.78
N GLU A 166 -15.45 1.93 -18.55
CA GLU A 166 -14.01 1.90 -18.31
C GLU A 166 -13.72 1.27 -16.94
N PHE A 167 -12.69 0.43 -16.90
CA PHE A 167 -12.28 -0.19 -15.64
C PHE A 167 -11.54 0.84 -14.77
N GLU A 168 -12.25 1.44 -13.81
CA GLU A 168 -11.69 2.38 -12.85
C GLU A 168 -10.95 1.62 -11.73
N ILE A 169 -9.62 1.58 -11.82
CA ILE A 169 -8.77 0.88 -10.85
C ILE A 169 -8.94 1.41 -9.42
N GLN A 170 -9.23 2.71 -9.28
CA GLN A 170 -9.38 3.42 -8.01
C GLN A 170 -10.50 2.83 -7.15
N GLU A 171 -11.61 2.42 -7.77
CA GLU A 171 -12.74 1.79 -7.08
C GLU A 171 -12.29 0.53 -6.33
N TYR A 172 -11.40 -0.25 -6.94
CA TYR A 172 -10.93 -1.52 -6.38
C TYR A 172 -9.80 -1.36 -5.36
N LEU A 173 -9.17 -0.20 -5.23
CA LEU A 173 -8.10 0.02 -4.24
C LEU A 173 -8.60 -0.17 -2.80
N GLU A 174 -9.86 0.16 -2.55
CA GLU A 174 -10.51 0.04 -1.23
C GLU A 174 -11.25 -1.28 -1.02
N CYS A 175 -10.92 -2.32 -1.80
CA CYS A 175 -11.57 -3.63 -1.71
C CYS A 175 -13.07 -3.57 -2.04
N ALA A 176 -13.41 -3.11 -3.25
CA ALA A 176 -14.79 -2.95 -3.69
C ALA A 176 -15.57 -4.27 -3.70
N GLU A 177 -16.85 -4.19 -3.33
CA GLU A 177 -17.78 -5.32 -3.43
C GLU A 177 -18.03 -5.64 -4.91
N LEU A 178 -17.90 -6.92 -5.26
CA LEU A 178 -18.39 -7.40 -6.54
C LEU A 178 -19.91 -7.38 -6.51
N GLU A 179 -20.52 -6.48 -7.28
CA GLU A 179 -21.95 -6.46 -7.49
C GLU A 179 -22.40 -7.75 -8.19
N GLY A 180 -22.66 -8.77 -7.39
CA GLY A 180 -23.40 -9.93 -7.83
C GLY A 180 -24.81 -9.46 -8.13
N GLY A 181 -25.24 -9.53 -9.40
CA GLY A 181 -26.51 -9.04 -9.94
C GLY A 181 -27.75 -9.42 -9.14
N ASN A 182 -27.93 -8.81 -7.97
CA ASN A 182 -28.99 -9.04 -7.01
C ASN A 182 -29.90 -7.81 -6.96
N ASN A 183 -30.16 -7.25 -8.14
CA ASN A 183 -31.18 -6.24 -8.34
C ASN A 183 -32.55 -6.90 -8.58
N ASN A 184 -32.87 -7.92 -7.78
CA ASN A 184 -34.21 -8.51 -7.75
C ASN A 184 -34.74 -8.59 -6.32
N ASN A 185 -34.66 -7.46 -5.63
CA ASN A 185 -35.51 -7.17 -4.50
C ASN A 185 -36.93 -6.81 -5.02
N ASN A 186 -37.65 -7.80 -5.54
CA ASN A 186 -39.09 -7.71 -5.66
C ASN A 186 -39.73 -8.98 -5.12
N ASN A 187 -39.95 -8.94 -3.82
CA ASN A 187 -41.14 -9.43 -3.13
C ASN A 187 -41.97 -10.49 -3.88
N ASN A 188 -42.08 -11.66 -3.24
CA ASN A 188 -43.22 -12.57 -3.35
C ASN A 188 -43.23 -13.47 -4.60
N ASN A 189 -42.55 -14.62 -4.52
CA ASN A 189 -43.20 -15.95 -4.49
C ASN A 189 -42.13 -17.05 -4.64
N ASN A 190 -42.15 -18.01 -3.72
CA ASN A 190 -41.66 -19.40 -3.83
C ASN A 190 -41.11 -19.80 -5.22
N GLY A 191 -39.84 -19.53 -5.47
CA GLY A 191 -39.18 -19.72 -6.78
C GLY A 191 -37.82 -20.36 -6.60
N ASN A 192 -37.83 -21.67 -6.34
CA ASN A 192 -36.69 -22.58 -6.43
C ASN A 192 -36.09 -22.54 -7.85
N TYR A 193 -35.34 -21.49 -8.18
CA TYR A 193 -34.43 -21.48 -9.33
C TYR A 193 -33.16 -22.23 -8.95
N ASN A 194 -33.34 -23.55 -8.81
CA ASN A 194 -32.25 -24.51 -8.88
C ASN A 194 -31.68 -24.42 -10.29
N TYR A 195 -30.63 -23.60 -10.45
CA TYR A 195 -29.75 -23.64 -11.61
C TYR A 195 -29.01 -24.97 -11.55
N ASN A 196 -29.72 -26.04 -11.92
CA ASN A 196 -29.23 -27.41 -12.01
C ASN A 196 -28.35 -27.51 -13.25
N ASN A 197 -27.21 -26.81 -13.22
CA ASN A 197 -26.16 -26.97 -14.21
C ASN A 197 -25.40 -28.24 -13.83
N ASN A 198 -25.96 -29.35 -14.30
CA ASN A 198 -25.43 -30.70 -14.21
C ASN A 198 -24.21 -30.85 -15.15
N ASN A 199 -23.25 -29.93 -15.03
CA ASN A 199 -22.04 -29.89 -15.84
C ASN A 199 -20.84 -29.87 -14.90
N ASN A 200 -20.09 -30.97 -14.92
CA ASN A 200 -18.92 -31.31 -14.12
C ASN A 200 -17.70 -30.37 -14.34
N ASN A 201 -17.90 -29.06 -14.43
CA ASN A 201 -16.81 -28.10 -14.47
C ASN A 201 -16.65 -27.46 -13.10
N ASN A 202 -15.48 -27.73 -12.51
CA ASN A 202 -15.06 -27.56 -11.11
C ASN A 202 -15.05 -26.11 -10.56
N ASN A 203 -15.82 -25.18 -11.10
CA ASN A 203 -15.84 -23.80 -10.61
C ASN A 203 -17.02 -23.63 -9.65
N ASN A 204 -16.88 -24.23 -8.47
CA ASN A 204 -17.79 -24.09 -7.33
C ASN A 204 -17.67 -22.66 -6.74
N VAL A 205 -18.16 -21.67 -7.50
CA VAL A 205 -18.36 -20.28 -7.09
C VAL A 205 -19.79 -20.18 -6.58
N ASP A 206 -19.95 -19.82 -5.31
CA ASP A 206 -21.26 -19.62 -4.70
C ASP A 206 -21.73 -18.19 -5.02
N MET A 207 -22.70 -18.03 -5.92
CA MET A 207 -23.24 -16.72 -6.29
C MET A 207 -24.03 -16.03 -5.17
N TYR A 208 -24.36 -16.73 -4.09
CA TYR A 208 -25.03 -16.14 -2.92
C TYR A 208 -24.05 -15.57 -1.89
N GLN A 209 -22.75 -15.77 -2.12
CA GLN A 209 -21.70 -15.24 -1.27
C GLN A 209 -21.25 -13.87 -1.79
N GLN A 210 -21.00 -12.94 -0.87
CA GLN A 210 -20.38 -11.66 -1.20
C GLN A 210 -18.89 -11.86 -1.47
N TYR A 211 -18.43 -11.24 -2.55
CA TYR A 211 -17.02 -11.22 -2.92
C TYR A 211 -16.57 -9.78 -3.05
N TYR A 212 -15.28 -9.59 -2.88
CA TYR A 212 -14.64 -8.28 -3.01
C TYR A 212 -13.47 -8.39 -3.96
N VAL A 213 -13.09 -7.29 -4.58
CA VAL A 213 -11.92 -7.20 -5.48
C VAL A 213 -11.02 -6.11 -4.96
N GLY A 214 -9.72 -6.40 -4.88
CA GLY A 214 -8.74 -5.39 -4.53
C GLY A 214 -7.29 -5.81 -4.73
N PRO A 215 -6.35 -4.92 -4.38
CA PRO A 215 -4.94 -5.12 -4.62
C PRO A 215 -4.34 -6.18 -3.68
N VAL A 216 -3.46 -7.01 -4.21
CA VAL A 216 -2.68 -8.00 -3.47
C VAL A 216 -1.23 -7.96 -3.87
N CYS A 217 -0.35 -8.08 -2.88
CA CYS A 217 1.06 -8.30 -3.11
C CYS A 217 1.31 -9.77 -3.52
N SER A 218 1.71 -10.00 -4.77
CA SER A 218 2.11 -11.30 -5.30
C SER A 218 3.63 -11.43 -5.30
N ASP A 219 4.15 -12.52 -4.72
CA ASP A 219 5.58 -12.88 -4.67
C ASP A 219 6.54 -11.80 -4.12
N GLY A 220 6.01 -10.72 -3.51
CA GLY A 220 6.78 -9.61 -2.96
C GLY A 220 7.22 -8.56 -3.98
N PHE A 221 6.93 -8.75 -5.27
CA PHE A 221 7.41 -7.91 -6.38
C PHE A 221 6.33 -7.49 -7.36
N GLU A 222 5.12 -8.03 -7.27
CA GLU A 222 4.04 -7.68 -8.17
C GLU A 222 2.83 -7.26 -7.35
N ILE A 223 2.12 -6.26 -7.83
CA ILE A 223 0.85 -5.85 -7.25
C ILE A 223 -0.23 -6.22 -8.26
N ASN A 224 -1.04 -7.23 -7.94
CA ASN A 224 -2.11 -7.68 -8.81
C ASN A 224 -3.47 -7.37 -8.20
N LEU A 225 -4.52 -7.46 -9.01
CA LEU A 225 -5.88 -7.57 -8.49
C LEU A 225 -6.24 -9.03 -8.21
N ALA A 226 -6.97 -9.23 -7.13
CA ALA A 226 -7.52 -10.53 -6.75
C ALA A 226 -8.93 -10.39 -6.17
N THR A 227 -9.63 -11.52 -6.14
CA THR A 227 -10.94 -11.64 -5.50
C THR A 227 -10.81 -12.18 -4.07
N PHE A 228 -11.67 -11.71 -3.16
CA PHE A 228 -11.62 -11.97 -1.72
C PHE A 228 -13.02 -12.28 -1.15
N TYR A 229 -13.06 -12.95 0.00
CA TYR A 229 -14.29 -13.30 0.71
C TYR A 229 -14.75 -12.22 1.71
N ASP A 230 -13.91 -11.23 1.96
CA ASP A 230 -14.10 -10.19 2.95
C ASP A 230 -13.74 -8.81 2.39
N ASN A 231 -14.41 -7.79 2.93
CA ASN A 231 -14.24 -6.37 2.58
C ASN A 231 -12.87 -5.79 2.99
N GLY A 232 -12.04 -6.55 3.71
CA GLY A 232 -10.67 -6.17 4.05
C GLY A 232 -9.63 -6.76 3.10
N CYS A 233 -10.06 -7.47 2.05
CA CYS A 233 -9.19 -8.14 1.08
C CYS A 233 -8.12 -9.02 1.75
N THR A 234 -8.51 -9.74 2.81
CA THR A 234 -7.59 -10.56 3.61
C THR A 234 -7.60 -12.04 3.21
N GLN A 235 -8.75 -12.58 2.82
CA GLN A 235 -8.95 -13.99 2.47
C GLN A 235 -9.19 -14.14 0.97
N LYS A 236 -8.11 -14.37 0.22
CA LYS A 236 -8.16 -14.59 -1.24
C LYS A 236 -9.07 -15.77 -1.59
N THR A 237 -9.93 -15.59 -2.59
CA THR A 237 -10.83 -16.63 -3.08
C THR A 237 -10.17 -17.53 -4.12
N LYS A 238 -10.94 -18.46 -4.68
CA LYS A 238 -10.50 -19.28 -5.81
C LYS A 238 -10.49 -18.45 -7.09
N SER A 239 -9.64 -18.81 -8.05
CA SER A 239 -9.70 -18.25 -9.41
C SER A 239 -11.05 -18.52 -10.07
N GLY A 240 -11.49 -17.66 -10.99
CA GLY A 240 -12.74 -17.85 -11.73
C GLY A 240 -13.95 -17.11 -11.13
N VAL A 241 -13.80 -16.49 -9.95
CA VAL A 241 -14.90 -15.73 -9.32
C VAL A 241 -15.25 -14.52 -10.18
N TRP A 242 -14.28 -13.68 -10.51
CA TRP A 242 -14.50 -12.51 -11.36
C TRP A 242 -15.12 -12.88 -12.71
N GLU A 243 -14.57 -13.91 -13.37
CA GLU A 243 -15.06 -14.40 -14.66
C GLU A 243 -16.50 -14.91 -14.58
N ALA A 244 -16.92 -15.46 -13.44
CA ALA A 244 -18.30 -15.90 -13.24
C ALA A 244 -19.28 -14.72 -13.17
N PHE A 245 -18.87 -13.59 -12.60
CA PHE A 245 -19.69 -12.37 -12.52
C PHE A 245 -19.64 -11.52 -13.80
N ASN A 246 -18.53 -11.54 -14.54
CA ASN A 246 -18.28 -10.69 -15.70
C ASN A 246 -18.33 -11.43 -17.04
N TYR A 247 -19.24 -12.41 -17.17
CA TYR A 247 -19.50 -13.16 -18.41
C TYR A 247 -18.27 -13.82 -19.07
N GLY A 248 -17.31 -14.27 -18.26
CA GLY A 248 -16.07 -14.91 -18.71
C GLY A 248 -14.91 -13.96 -18.99
N SER A 249 -15.11 -12.65 -18.85
CA SER A 249 -14.03 -11.66 -18.97
C SER A 249 -13.03 -11.83 -17.82
N SER A 250 -11.74 -11.83 -18.13
CA SER A 250 -10.69 -11.95 -17.11
C SER A 250 -10.54 -10.68 -16.30
N LEU A 251 -10.22 -10.81 -15.01
CA LEU A 251 -9.94 -9.68 -14.13
C LEU A 251 -8.70 -8.92 -14.64
N PRO A 252 -8.80 -7.61 -14.95
CA PRO A 252 -7.64 -6.77 -15.28
C PRO A 252 -6.58 -6.86 -14.17
N PHE A 253 -5.30 -6.80 -14.54
CA PHE A 253 -4.17 -6.90 -13.59
C PHE A 253 -4.14 -8.16 -12.70
N SER A 254 -4.88 -9.21 -13.05
CA SER A 254 -4.83 -10.48 -12.29
C SER A 254 -3.53 -11.26 -12.49
N LYS A 255 -2.81 -11.00 -13.60
CA LYS A 255 -1.54 -11.63 -13.97
C LYS A 255 -0.42 -10.64 -14.26
N GLU A 256 -0.76 -9.36 -14.41
CA GLU A 256 0.16 -8.27 -14.69
C GLU A 256 0.17 -7.33 -13.49
N SER A 257 1.34 -6.82 -13.14
CA SER A 257 1.47 -5.89 -12.03
C SER A 257 0.87 -4.54 -12.42
N MET A 258 0.06 -3.96 -11.53
CA MET A 258 -0.48 -2.60 -11.68
C MET A 258 0.63 -1.55 -11.72
N VAL A 259 1.77 -1.85 -11.09
CA VAL A 259 2.93 -0.95 -11.00
C VAL A 259 4.11 -1.55 -11.75
N SER A 260 4.75 -0.74 -12.61
CA SER A 260 6.00 -1.12 -13.29
C SER A 260 7.22 -1.03 -12.36
N ASN A 261 8.22 -1.86 -12.62
CA ASN A 261 9.54 -1.83 -11.98
C ASN A 261 10.52 -0.84 -12.66
N ASP A 262 10.04 -0.07 -13.63
CA ASP A 262 10.82 0.96 -14.30
C ASP A 262 11.03 2.18 -13.40
N CYS A 263 12.04 2.99 -13.76
CA CYS A 263 12.30 4.23 -13.06
C CYS A 263 11.46 5.36 -13.68
N ILE A 264 10.77 6.07 -12.82
CA ILE A 264 9.88 7.17 -13.16
C ILE A 264 10.58 8.46 -12.75
N SER A 265 10.89 9.33 -13.71
CA SER A 265 11.52 10.62 -13.40
C SER A 265 10.62 11.46 -12.50
N CYS A 266 11.19 12.09 -11.47
CA CYS A 266 10.41 13.01 -10.64
C CYS A 266 10.18 14.37 -11.30
N VAL A 267 10.82 14.66 -12.43
CA VAL A 267 10.61 15.90 -13.17
C VAL A 267 9.54 15.67 -14.21
N ASP A 268 8.57 16.56 -14.24
CA ASP A 268 7.70 16.67 -15.39
C ASP A 268 8.49 17.25 -16.59
N ASN A 269 8.74 16.41 -17.59
CA ASN A 269 9.46 16.82 -18.80
C ASN A 269 8.55 17.59 -19.79
N GLN A 270 7.28 17.81 -19.47
CA GLN A 270 6.27 18.28 -20.41
C GLN A 270 6.37 19.79 -20.72
N ASN A 271 6.96 20.59 -19.83
CA ASN A 271 7.08 22.05 -20.05
C ASN A 271 8.14 22.49 -21.08
N ASN A 272 8.96 21.59 -21.63
CA ASN A 272 10.05 21.99 -22.55
C ASN A 272 9.71 21.96 -24.04
N ASN A 273 8.56 21.42 -24.46
CA ASN A 273 8.23 21.29 -25.89
C ASN A 273 7.34 22.40 -26.48
N ASN A 274 6.78 23.30 -25.66
CA ASN A 274 5.90 24.38 -26.14
C ASN A 274 6.61 25.67 -26.60
N ASN A 275 7.94 25.67 -26.69
CA ASN A 275 8.70 26.90 -26.99
C ASN A 275 9.31 26.99 -28.39
N ASN A 276 8.85 26.18 -29.35
CA ASN A 276 9.39 26.22 -30.71
C ASN A 276 8.60 27.09 -31.70
N ASN A 277 7.71 27.96 -31.20
CA ASN A 277 6.93 28.85 -32.05
C ASN A 277 6.76 30.26 -31.49
N ASN A 278 7.86 30.96 -31.20
CA ASN A 278 7.86 32.41 -31.41
C ASN A 278 9.24 32.95 -31.75
N ASN A 279 9.48 32.98 -33.05
CA ASN A 279 10.56 33.72 -33.69
C ASN A 279 10.35 35.23 -33.45
N ASN A 280 10.83 35.76 -32.33
CA ASN A 280 11.03 37.21 -32.22
C ASN A 280 12.23 37.58 -31.35
N ASN A 281 13.26 38.09 -32.03
CA ASN A 281 14.45 38.73 -31.49
C ASN A 281 14.09 39.80 -30.44
N ASN A 282 14.35 39.54 -29.15
CA ASN A 282 15.19 40.37 -28.29
C ASN A 282 15.13 39.97 -26.81
N ASN A 283 16.31 40.00 -26.18
CA ASN A 283 16.57 40.12 -24.74
C ASN A 283 16.26 38.93 -23.81
N ASN A 284 17.29 38.12 -23.59
CA ASN A 284 17.99 38.03 -22.30
C ASN A 284 17.14 37.84 -21.03
N ASN A 285 16.27 36.83 -21.01
CA ASN A 285 15.75 36.29 -19.76
C ASN A 285 16.28 34.86 -19.57
N ASN A 286 17.02 34.68 -18.46
CA ASN A 286 17.26 33.39 -17.84
C ASN A 286 15.89 32.77 -17.52
N ASN A 287 15.35 31.98 -18.45
CA ASN A 287 14.28 31.06 -18.14
C ASN A 287 14.91 29.93 -17.33
N ASN A 288 15.06 30.17 -16.03
CA ASN A 288 15.11 29.11 -15.04
C ASN A 288 13.69 28.54 -15.07
N GLY A 289 13.42 27.61 -15.99
CA GLY A 289 12.12 26.95 -16.06
C GLY A 289 11.84 26.35 -14.70
N ASP A 290 10.71 26.73 -14.11
CA ASP A 290 10.28 26.18 -12.83
C ASP A 290 10.15 24.68 -13.04
N VAL A 291 11.04 23.92 -12.39
CA VAL A 291 11.05 22.46 -12.49
C VAL A 291 9.88 21.97 -11.67
N GLU A 292 8.86 21.47 -12.36
CA GLU A 292 7.68 20.89 -11.73
C GLU A 292 7.98 19.43 -11.36
N ILE A 293 7.70 19.09 -10.11
CA ILE A 293 7.86 17.74 -9.59
C ILE A 293 6.53 17.02 -9.75
N ILE A 294 6.55 15.80 -10.31
CA ILE A 294 5.32 15.03 -10.47
C ILE A 294 4.73 14.64 -9.11
N GLU A 295 3.40 14.65 -9.04
CA GLU A 295 2.64 14.40 -7.79
C GLU A 295 2.96 13.04 -7.15
N LEU A 296 3.16 11.99 -7.98
CA LEU A 296 3.62 10.68 -7.51
C LEU A 296 4.88 10.77 -6.63
N CYS A 297 5.83 11.64 -7.00
CA CYS A 297 7.06 11.80 -6.24
C CYS A 297 6.84 12.52 -4.92
N GLU A 298 6.11 13.62 -4.92
CA GLU A 298 5.84 14.41 -3.72
C GLU A 298 5.02 13.61 -2.71
N GLN A 299 3.84 13.13 -3.10
CA GLN A 299 2.93 12.40 -2.22
C GLN A 299 3.57 11.13 -1.65
N SER A 300 4.18 10.30 -2.50
CA SER A 300 4.78 9.04 -2.04
C SER A 300 5.88 9.27 -1.02
N VAL A 301 6.72 10.30 -1.21
CA VAL A 301 7.84 10.59 -0.29
C VAL A 301 7.36 11.29 0.97
N GLU A 302 6.32 12.12 0.90
CA GLU A 302 5.75 12.81 2.06
C GLU A 302 5.13 11.83 3.06
N GLU A 303 4.32 10.90 2.56
CA GLU A 303 3.55 9.95 3.39
C GLU A 303 4.37 8.75 3.86
N ALA A 304 5.48 8.47 3.20
CA ALA A 304 6.30 7.30 3.49
C ALA A 304 7.04 7.35 4.84
N ALA A 305 7.23 6.16 5.42
CA ALA A 305 8.34 5.93 6.34
C ALA A 305 9.66 6.04 5.56
N LYS A 306 10.60 6.84 6.08
CA LYS A 306 11.80 7.27 5.34
C LYS A 306 13.07 6.60 5.86
N CYS A 307 13.94 6.20 4.93
CA CYS A 307 15.31 5.81 5.21
C CYS A 307 16.27 6.51 4.24
N GLU A 308 16.70 7.71 4.63
CA GLU A 308 17.43 8.65 3.78
C GLU A 308 18.94 8.63 4.00
N SER A 309 19.45 7.49 4.48
CA SER A 309 20.87 7.23 4.74
C SER A 309 21.70 7.22 3.45
N GLY A 310 21.93 8.39 2.88
CA GLY A 310 22.53 8.57 1.56
C GLY A 310 22.21 9.90 0.89
N LEU A 311 21.20 10.60 1.39
CA LEU A 311 20.80 11.92 0.91
C LEU A 311 21.40 13.06 1.76
N THR A 312 22.32 12.79 2.68
CA THR A 312 22.93 13.81 3.56
C THR A 312 23.68 14.93 2.83
N ASN A 313 24.04 14.73 1.57
CA ASN A 313 24.68 15.76 0.74
C ASN A 313 23.66 16.67 0.03
N VAL A 314 22.39 16.27 -0.01
CA VAL A 314 21.30 16.97 -0.73
C VAL A 314 20.27 17.50 0.25
N LEU A 315 19.88 16.69 1.23
CA LEU A 315 18.99 17.05 2.32
C LEU A 315 19.79 17.56 3.51
N TYR A 316 19.40 18.72 4.01
CA TYR A 316 19.99 19.28 5.23
C TYR A 316 19.63 18.44 6.48
N TYR A 317 18.47 17.79 6.47
CA TYR A 317 18.00 16.88 7.51
C TYR A 317 17.47 15.58 6.91
N ALA A 318 18.34 14.60 6.68
CA ALA A 318 17.94 13.27 6.23
C ALA A 318 17.19 12.53 7.37
N ASP A 319 16.02 11.97 7.07
CA ASP A 319 15.25 11.14 8.00
C ASP A 319 15.67 9.67 7.90
N GLU A 320 16.31 9.18 8.96
CA GLU A 320 16.73 7.78 9.11
C GLU A 320 15.84 6.98 10.07
N SER A 321 14.74 7.57 10.57
CA SER A 321 13.90 6.96 11.60
C SER A 321 13.21 5.66 11.13
N GLY A 322 13.00 5.50 9.83
CA GLY A 322 12.46 4.28 9.21
C GLY A 322 13.51 3.24 8.83
N CYS A 323 14.82 3.53 8.91
CA CYS A 323 15.85 2.65 8.34
C CYS A 323 15.87 1.24 8.94
N ASP A 324 15.84 1.11 10.27
CA ASP A 324 15.83 -0.21 10.90
C ASP A 324 14.55 -0.98 10.55
N TYR A 325 13.41 -0.28 10.48
CA TYR A 325 12.15 -0.88 10.08
C TYR A 325 12.22 -1.43 8.65
N ILE A 326 12.61 -0.61 7.67
CA ILE A 326 12.61 -0.95 6.24
C ILE A 326 13.66 -2.02 5.90
N GLN A 327 14.83 -1.96 6.55
CA GLN A 327 15.96 -2.85 6.22
C GLN A 327 15.92 -4.16 7.00
N ASN A 328 15.54 -4.12 8.28
CA ASN A 328 15.69 -5.28 9.18
C ASN A 328 14.36 -5.89 9.61
N ILE A 329 13.33 -5.09 9.87
CA ILE A 329 12.06 -5.57 10.42
C ILE A 329 11.13 -6.02 9.30
N LEU A 330 10.87 -5.17 8.31
CA LEU A 330 9.91 -5.42 7.24
C LEU A 330 10.22 -6.71 6.45
N PRO A 331 11.48 -7.01 6.03
CA PRO A 331 11.76 -8.26 5.34
C PRO A 331 11.52 -9.51 6.20
N LYS A 332 11.75 -9.41 7.52
CA LYS A 332 11.51 -10.52 8.45
C LYS A 332 10.01 -10.71 8.68
N LEU A 333 9.26 -9.63 8.82
CA LEU A 333 7.80 -9.68 8.96
C LEU A 333 7.16 -10.23 7.70
N SER A 334 7.51 -9.72 6.52
CA SER A 334 7.00 -10.22 5.23
C SER A 334 7.27 -11.71 5.05
N LYS A 335 8.47 -12.18 5.41
CA LYS A 335 8.80 -13.62 5.38
C LYS A 335 7.98 -14.43 6.39
N ALA A 336 7.72 -13.90 7.58
CA ALA A 336 6.89 -14.58 8.58
C ALA A 336 5.42 -14.64 8.13
N THR A 337 4.87 -13.53 7.62
CA THR A 337 3.50 -13.46 7.12
C THR A 337 3.30 -14.39 5.94
N SER A 338 4.19 -14.37 4.95
CA SER A 338 4.12 -15.26 3.77
C SER A 338 4.23 -16.74 4.12
N GLN A 339 4.89 -17.11 5.22
CA GLN A 339 4.89 -18.50 5.70
C GLN A 339 3.54 -18.91 6.30
N ILE A 340 2.80 -17.96 6.89
CA ILE A 340 1.48 -18.18 7.46
C ILE A 340 0.42 -18.22 6.35
N THR A 341 0.52 -17.32 5.37
CA THR A 341 -0.48 -17.16 4.30
C THR A 341 -0.20 -18.00 3.05
N GLY A 342 1.07 -18.16 2.68
CA GLY A 342 1.51 -18.78 1.42
C GLY A 342 1.68 -20.29 1.48
N ASN A 343 1.74 -20.90 2.67
CA ASN A 343 1.67 -22.35 2.74
C ASN A 343 0.24 -22.79 2.50
N LYS A 344 0.07 -23.59 1.45
CA LYS A 344 -0.94 -24.64 1.33
C LYS A 344 -1.02 -25.37 2.67
N VAL A 345 -1.80 -24.86 3.62
CA VAL A 345 -2.37 -25.68 4.68
C VAL A 345 -3.29 -26.59 3.89
N SER A 346 -2.70 -27.70 3.44
CA SER A 346 -3.40 -28.85 2.92
C SER A 346 -4.55 -29.05 3.88
N ARG A 347 -5.76 -28.87 3.35
CA ARG A 347 -7.02 -29.13 4.03
C ARG A 347 -6.99 -30.57 4.52
N SER A 348 -6.34 -30.81 5.65
CA SER A 348 -6.58 -31.99 6.47
C SER A 348 -7.87 -31.68 7.19
N ALA A 349 -8.91 -32.37 6.75
CA ALA A 349 -10.26 -32.27 7.22
C ALA A 349 -10.37 -32.12 8.75
N GLY A 350 -11.24 -31.19 9.19
CA GLY A 350 -11.85 -31.22 10.52
C GLY A 350 -11.04 -30.59 11.64
N GLY A 351 -11.02 -29.26 11.72
CA GLY A 351 -10.56 -28.54 12.91
C GLY A 351 -10.27 -27.08 12.60
N GLY A 352 -11.04 -26.16 13.17
CA GLY A 352 -11.09 -24.74 12.81
C GLY A 352 -9.73 -24.06 12.62
N SER A 353 -9.51 -23.53 11.42
CA SER A 353 -8.32 -22.78 10.99
C SER A 353 -7.95 -21.63 11.92
N ALA A 354 -8.94 -21.00 12.56
CA ALA A 354 -8.71 -19.93 13.53
C ALA A 354 -7.92 -20.41 14.76
N ALA A 355 -8.17 -21.62 15.26
CA ALA A 355 -7.56 -22.10 16.50
C ALA A 355 -6.04 -22.29 16.38
N VAL A 356 -5.55 -22.69 15.21
CA VAL A 356 -4.12 -22.88 14.97
C VAL A 356 -3.39 -21.55 14.92
N THR A 357 -3.95 -20.55 14.22
CA THR A 357 -3.36 -19.21 14.14
C THR A 357 -3.33 -18.54 15.52
N PHE A 358 -4.42 -18.60 16.29
CA PHE A 358 -4.44 -18.07 17.65
C PHE A 358 -3.48 -18.80 18.60
N ALA A 359 -3.30 -20.12 18.45
CA ALA A 359 -2.33 -20.86 19.26
C ALA A 359 -0.88 -20.42 18.98
N VAL A 360 -0.52 -20.18 17.70
CA VAL A 360 0.82 -19.72 17.32
C VAL A 360 1.05 -18.28 17.80
N LEU A 361 0.07 -17.38 17.62
CA LEU A 361 0.16 -16.00 18.08
C LEU A 361 0.31 -15.95 19.61
N PHE A 362 -0.50 -16.71 20.34
CA PHE A 362 -0.45 -16.77 21.80
C PHE A 362 0.85 -17.36 22.33
N ALA A 363 1.41 -18.37 21.65
CA ALA A 363 2.70 -18.95 22.01
C ALA A 363 3.85 -17.95 21.82
N LEU A 364 3.85 -17.18 20.72
CA LEU A 364 4.86 -16.16 20.44
C LEU A 364 4.80 -14.99 21.43
N THR A 365 3.61 -14.45 21.69
CA THR A 365 3.45 -13.35 22.65
C THR A 365 3.82 -13.79 24.07
N THR A 366 3.45 -15.01 24.47
CA THR A 366 3.82 -15.57 25.78
C THR A 366 5.33 -15.75 25.90
N ALA A 367 6.02 -16.21 24.85
CA ALA A 367 7.47 -16.37 24.85
C ALA A 367 8.19 -15.01 24.98
N VAL A 368 7.73 -13.99 24.25
CA VAL A 368 8.30 -12.63 24.31
C VAL A 368 8.07 -12.01 25.69
N MET A 369 6.86 -12.08 26.24
CA MET A 369 6.58 -11.60 27.60
C MET A 369 7.36 -12.37 28.67
N GLY A 370 7.53 -13.67 28.51
CA GLY A 370 8.35 -14.50 29.39
C GLY A 370 9.82 -14.09 29.37
N ALA A 371 10.39 -13.88 28.18
CA ALA A 371 11.77 -13.41 28.02
C ALA A 371 11.97 -12.00 28.60
N TYR A 372 11.01 -11.09 28.38
CA TYR A 372 11.04 -9.74 28.92
C TYR A 372 10.94 -9.72 30.46
N SER A 373 10.03 -10.52 31.02
CA SER A 373 9.89 -10.69 32.47
C SER A 373 11.17 -11.25 33.10
N PHE A 374 11.82 -12.24 32.45
CA PHE A 374 13.09 -12.79 32.90
C PHE A 374 14.25 -11.77 32.83
N PHE A 375 14.27 -10.93 31.79
CA PHE A 375 15.24 -9.85 31.66
C PHE A 375 15.10 -8.81 32.79
N LEU A 376 13.87 -8.37 33.08
CA LEU A 376 13.59 -7.47 34.20
C LEU A 376 13.96 -8.09 35.55
N TYR A 377 13.64 -9.37 35.76
CA TYR A 377 14.01 -10.11 36.97
C TYR A 377 15.54 -10.10 37.20
N ARG A 378 16.35 -10.35 36.15
CA ARG A 378 17.82 -10.26 36.25
C ARG A 378 18.30 -8.85 36.58
N LYS A 379 17.64 -7.81 36.06
CA LYS A 379 18.03 -6.41 36.30
C LYS A 379 17.78 -6.01 37.77
N ILE A 380 16.64 -6.42 38.34
CA ILE A 380 16.30 -6.17 39.76
C ILE A 380 17.26 -6.91 40.70
N HIS A 381 17.60 -8.17 40.41
CA HIS A 381 18.54 -8.93 41.25
C HIS A 381 19.97 -8.39 41.21
N ARG A 382 20.38 -7.77 40.10
CA ARG A 382 21.69 -7.10 39.99
C ARG A 382 21.73 -5.74 40.69
N ALA A 383 20.59 -5.09 40.89
CA ALA A 383 20.51 -3.80 41.61
C ALA A 383 20.54 -3.94 43.15
N LYS A 384 20.44 -5.15 43.70
CA LYS A 384 20.55 -5.41 45.16
C LYS A 384 21.99 -5.56 45.66
N VAL A 385 22.96 -4.90 45.04
CA VAL A 385 24.37 -4.88 45.51
C VAL A 385 24.58 -3.67 46.42
N ASN A 386 24.52 -3.95 47.73
CA ASN A 386 25.06 -3.20 48.87
C ASN A 386 24.96 -1.65 48.90
N LEU A 387 23.84 -1.15 49.41
CA LEU A 387 23.76 0.19 50.02
C LEU A 387 24.27 0.21 51.49
N ALA A 388 24.72 -0.91 52.04
CA ALA A 388 25.16 -1.03 53.43
C ALA A 388 26.65 -0.66 53.68
N SER A 389 27.31 0.05 52.76
CA SER A 389 28.75 0.38 52.87
C SER A 389 29.06 1.88 52.96
N ALA A 390 28.06 2.75 53.14
CA ALA A 390 28.28 4.20 53.24
C ALA A 390 27.81 4.79 54.58
N GLU A 391 28.09 4.10 55.70
CA GLU A 391 28.18 4.74 57.01
C GLU A 391 29.64 4.70 57.46
N GLY A 392 30.32 5.84 57.36
CA GLY A 392 31.72 5.91 57.75
C GLY A 392 32.32 7.30 57.61
N THR A 393 32.19 8.08 58.68
CA THR A 393 33.08 9.18 59.11
C THR A 393 33.19 10.41 58.21
N LEU A 394 32.48 11.48 58.61
CA LEU A 394 33.05 12.82 58.60
C LEU A 394 33.02 13.36 60.03
N ALA A 395 34.21 13.54 60.58
CA ALA A 395 34.54 14.30 61.78
C ALA A 395 35.02 15.69 61.37
#